data_AF-A0A7K3ZJ87-F1
#
_entry.id   AF-A0A7K3ZJ87-F1
#
_cell.length_a   1.000
_cell.length_b   1.000
_cell.length_c   1.000
_cell.angle_alpha   90.00
_cell.angle_beta   90.00
_cell.angle_gamma   90.00
#
_symmetry.space_group_name_H-M   'P 1'
#
loop_
_entity.id
_entity.type
_entity.pdbx_description
1 polymer ?
#
loop_
_entity_poly.entity_id
_entity_poly.type
_entity_poly.pdbx_seq_one_letter_code
_entity_poly.pdbx_strand_id
1 'polypeptide(L)'
;MILENLPDMVALVREAVSQVPRGSVSTYGDIAAAFGDRAAARAVGEMLPGILGAPVHRIVYSDGSVGGHAGHGGDGNARAGLLRSEGLEVRGGRVVSFADARFRDFRVPPVLEGMRREQELIRAEVTESDSFGALQRVVGLDVSYEGDRAFAAAAVHEWDSGEPISERTAETRIGFPYIPGYLAYREVPALAPLISKEAGTLYLVDGHGTLHPRGAGAASHIGVLFGVPAAGAAKSLLAGKVLDPEAERSQVVLEGRGSGIMLRQGRNRTFVSVGSGISLDTAAEVCSGLLDRGIPSPLRRAHELANRVRREAVAEGKA
;
A
#
# COMPACT_ATOMS: atom_id res chain seq x y z
N MET A 1 -12.26 -9.57 -10.77
CA MET A 1 -10.97 -9.47 -10.03
C MET A 1 -11.24 -9.03 -8.61
N ILE A 2 -10.36 -9.30 -7.65
CA ILE A 2 -10.57 -8.93 -6.23
C ILE A 2 -10.76 -7.41 -6.08
N LEU A 3 -10.13 -6.62 -6.94
CA LEU A 3 -10.32 -5.16 -6.99
C LEU A 3 -11.76 -4.69 -7.25
N GLU A 4 -12.63 -5.54 -7.80
CA GLU A 4 -14.04 -5.21 -8.05
C GLU A 4 -14.93 -5.50 -6.84
N ASN A 5 -14.44 -6.31 -5.89
CA ASN A 5 -15.17 -6.68 -4.68
C ASN A 5 -14.18 -6.92 -3.53
N LEU A 6 -13.70 -5.82 -2.96
CA LEU A 6 -12.70 -5.86 -1.89
C LEU A 6 -13.31 -6.40 -0.59
N PRO A 7 -12.59 -7.27 0.15
CA PRO A 7 -13.05 -7.76 1.43
C PRO A 7 -13.05 -6.66 2.48
N ASP A 8 -14.06 -6.64 3.35
CA ASP A 8 -14.06 -5.82 4.56
C ASP A 8 -13.09 -6.44 5.58
N MET A 9 -11.84 -5.95 5.54
CA MET A 9 -10.79 -6.43 6.43
C MET A 9 -11.09 -6.15 7.91
N VAL A 10 -11.82 -5.08 8.25
CA VAL A 10 -12.13 -4.76 9.65
C VAL A 10 -13.15 -5.77 10.18
N ALA A 11 -14.17 -6.12 9.39
CA ALA A 11 -15.13 -7.17 9.72
C ALA A 11 -14.44 -8.53 9.86
N LEU A 12 -13.55 -8.90 8.93
CA LEU A 12 -12.82 -10.16 8.98
C LEU A 12 -11.88 -10.24 10.20
N VAL A 13 -11.16 -9.17 10.53
CA VAL A 13 -10.31 -9.14 11.74
C VAL A 13 -11.18 -9.27 12.99
N ARG A 14 -12.35 -8.61 13.04
CA ARG A 14 -13.29 -8.75 14.16
C ARG A 14 -13.78 -10.19 14.31
N GLU A 15 -14.11 -10.85 13.22
CA GLU A 15 -14.50 -12.26 13.20
C GLU A 15 -13.36 -13.14 13.74
N ALA A 16 -12.14 -12.99 13.22
CA ALA A 16 -10.97 -13.74 13.68
C ALA A 16 -10.72 -13.55 15.18
N VAL A 17 -10.72 -12.30 15.66
CA VAL A 17 -10.52 -11.98 17.08
C VAL A 17 -11.59 -12.63 17.96
N SER A 18 -12.83 -12.69 17.48
CA SER A 18 -13.95 -13.30 18.22
C SER A 18 -13.83 -14.82 18.39
N GLN A 19 -12.99 -15.49 17.58
CA GLN A 19 -12.74 -16.92 17.69
C GLN A 19 -11.74 -17.28 18.79
N VAL A 20 -10.96 -16.32 19.31
CA VAL A 20 -9.97 -16.59 20.38
C VAL A 20 -10.73 -16.86 21.69
N PRO A 21 -10.70 -18.09 22.23
CA PRO A 21 -11.52 -18.44 23.39
C PRO A 21 -11.02 -17.77 24.67
N ARG A 22 -11.90 -17.71 25.68
CA ARG A 22 -11.54 -17.27 27.03
C ARG A 22 -10.42 -18.17 27.57
N GLY A 23 -9.41 -17.56 28.21
CA GLY A 23 -8.25 -18.29 28.72
C GLY A 23 -7.20 -18.62 27.65
N SER A 24 -7.33 -18.04 26.46
CA SER A 24 -6.34 -18.15 25.39
C SER A 24 -5.97 -16.77 24.84
N VAL A 25 -4.82 -16.72 24.18
CA VAL A 25 -4.32 -15.54 23.47
C VAL A 25 -3.91 -15.91 22.06
N SER A 26 -3.92 -14.95 21.16
CA SER A 26 -3.32 -15.10 19.84
C SER A 26 -2.46 -13.89 19.53
N THR A 27 -1.69 -13.94 18.45
CA THR A 27 -0.83 -12.82 18.05
C THR A 27 -1.35 -12.14 16.80
N TYR A 28 -0.98 -10.87 16.60
CA TYR A 28 -1.24 -10.16 15.35
C TYR A 28 -0.76 -10.96 14.12
N GLY A 29 0.37 -11.65 14.25
CA GLY A 29 0.94 -12.49 13.19
C GLY A 29 0.24 -13.84 13.00
N ASP A 30 -0.51 -14.33 13.99
CA ASP A 30 -1.34 -15.53 13.83
C ASP A 30 -2.63 -15.18 13.07
N ILE A 31 -3.28 -14.06 13.42
CA ILE A 31 -4.43 -13.54 12.66
C ILE A 31 -4.03 -13.22 11.21
N ALA A 32 -2.92 -12.52 11.01
CA ALA A 32 -2.43 -12.20 9.68
C ALA A 32 -2.09 -13.47 8.86
N ALA A 33 -1.52 -14.50 9.51
CA ALA A 33 -1.27 -15.79 8.88
C ALA A 33 -2.58 -16.53 8.51
N ALA A 34 -3.64 -16.40 9.31
CA ALA A 34 -4.95 -16.97 8.98
C ALA A 34 -5.57 -16.34 7.72
N PHE A 35 -5.34 -15.04 7.49
CA PHE A 35 -5.70 -14.39 6.22
C PHE A 35 -4.77 -14.76 5.06
N GLY A 36 -3.70 -15.51 5.32
CA GLY A 36 -2.75 -16.00 4.34
C GLY A 36 -1.39 -15.32 4.38
N ASP A 37 -1.25 -14.12 4.95
CA ASP A 37 0.01 -13.35 4.92
C ASP A 37 0.42 -12.78 6.28
N ARG A 38 1.39 -13.45 6.91
CA ARG A 38 1.94 -13.00 8.20
C ARG A 38 2.56 -11.59 8.14
N ALA A 39 3.00 -11.10 6.97
CA ALA A 39 3.54 -9.75 6.84
C ALA A 39 2.50 -8.66 7.14
N ALA A 40 1.20 -8.98 7.08
CA ALA A 40 0.11 -8.06 7.40
C ALA A 40 -0.12 -7.86 8.91
N ALA A 41 0.71 -8.46 9.80
CA ALA A 41 0.55 -8.37 11.25
C ALA A 41 0.44 -6.92 11.76
N ARG A 42 1.23 -5.99 11.20
CA ARG A 42 1.17 -4.58 11.58
C ARG A 42 -0.20 -3.97 11.25
N ALA A 43 -0.71 -4.23 10.05
CA ALA A 43 -2.00 -3.72 9.62
C ALA A 43 -3.14 -4.27 10.48
N VAL A 44 -3.08 -5.56 10.87
CA VAL A 44 -4.03 -6.13 11.85
C VAL A 44 -4.00 -5.33 13.15
N GLY A 45 -2.80 -5.01 13.66
CA GLY A 45 -2.64 -4.21 14.88
C GLY A 45 -3.20 -2.79 14.78
N GLU A 46 -3.07 -2.15 13.61
CA GLU A 46 -3.64 -0.83 13.34
C GLU A 46 -5.17 -0.84 13.24
N MET A 47 -5.79 -1.97 12.88
CA MET A 47 -7.25 -2.13 12.83
C MET A 47 -7.90 -2.41 14.19
N LEU A 48 -7.19 -3.06 15.13
CA LEU A 48 -7.78 -3.48 16.42
C LEU A 48 -8.44 -2.36 17.25
N PRO A 49 -7.88 -1.13 17.35
CA PRO A 49 -8.49 -0.08 18.16
C PRO A 49 -9.91 0.31 17.74
N GLY A 50 -10.26 0.14 16.46
CA GLY A 50 -11.59 0.42 15.93
C GLY A 50 -12.60 -0.73 16.07
N ILE A 51 -12.17 -1.89 16.56
CA ILE A 51 -13.02 -3.08 16.66
C ILE A 51 -13.76 -3.09 18.00
N LEU A 52 -15.07 -2.91 17.94
CA LEU A 52 -15.97 -2.95 19.09
C LEU A 52 -16.53 -4.36 19.32
N GLY A 53 -16.85 -4.71 20.57
CA GLY A 53 -17.56 -5.97 20.89
C GLY A 53 -16.81 -7.27 20.62
N ALA A 54 -15.50 -7.23 20.33
CA ALA A 54 -14.65 -8.40 20.21
C ALA A 54 -13.57 -8.41 21.32
N PRO A 55 -13.05 -9.59 21.73
CA PRO A 55 -12.08 -9.70 22.82
C PRO A 55 -10.64 -9.30 22.40
N VAL A 56 -10.46 -8.05 21.96
CA VAL A 56 -9.19 -7.52 21.45
C VAL A 56 -8.06 -7.59 22.48
N HIS A 57 -8.38 -7.63 23.79
CA HIS A 57 -7.38 -7.81 24.84
C HIS A 57 -6.62 -9.13 24.74
N ARG A 58 -7.21 -10.17 24.10
CA ARG A 58 -6.59 -11.48 23.85
C ARG A 58 -5.53 -11.48 22.74
N ILE A 59 -5.35 -10.38 22.02
CA ILE A 59 -4.39 -10.31 20.91
C ILE A 59 -3.07 -9.67 21.36
N VAL A 60 -2.05 -10.48 21.59
CA VAL A 60 -0.78 -10.07 22.21
C VAL A 60 0.37 -10.00 21.18
N TYR A 61 1.52 -9.46 21.59
CA TYR A 61 2.72 -9.49 20.76
C TYR A 61 3.25 -10.92 20.56
N SER A 62 4.11 -11.10 19.55
CA SER A 62 4.67 -12.41 19.18
C SER A 62 5.46 -13.10 20.30
N ASP A 63 5.93 -12.32 21.26
CA ASP A 63 6.69 -12.74 22.42
C ASP A 63 5.81 -13.00 23.67
N GLY A 64 4.49 -12.81 23.54
CA GLY A 64 3.51 -12.97 24.63
C GLY A 64 3.32 -11.72 25.49
N SER A 65 3.98 -10.60 25.18
CA SER A 65 3.74 -9.32 25.84
C SER A 65 2.33 -8.82 25.51
N VAL A 66 1.54 -8.48 26.54
CA VAL A 66 0.13 -8.05 26.39
C VAL A 66 0.03 -6.75 25.60
N GLY A 67 0.99 -5.85 25.79
CA GLY A 67 1.03 -4.56 25.13
C GLY A 67 -0.09 -3.61 25.53
N GLY A 68 -0.04 -2.40 24.97
CA GLY A 68 -1.10 -1.40 24.90
C GLY A 68 -1.02 -0.79 23.51
N HIS A 69 -2.16 -0.57 22.84
CA HIS A 69 -2.19 -0.19 21.42
C HIS A 69 -1.33 1.05 21.18
N ALA A 70 -0.13 0.87 20.62
CA ALA A 70 0.82 1.95 20.37
C ALA A 70 0.13 2.96 19.45
N GLY A 71 -0.10 4.18 19.95
CA GLY A 71 -0.76 5.27 19.23
C GLY A 71 -2.12 5.72 19.78
N HIS A 72 -2.80 4.92 20.62
CA HIS A 72 -4.15 5.26 21.12
C HIS A 72 -4.32 5.19 22.65
N GLY A 73 -3.23 5.20 23.43
CA GLY A 73 -3.32 5.27 24.89
C GLY A 73 -3.98 4.05 25.55
N GLY A 74 -3.86 2.86 24.95
CA GLY A 74 -4.42 1.64 25.53
C GLY A 74 -3.67 1.23 26.81
N ASP A 75 -4.38 1.10 27.92
CA ASP A 75 -3.81 0.68 29.20
C ASP A 75 -3.47 -0.82 29.18
N GLY A 76 -2.19 -1.13 29.01
CA GLY A 76 -1.68 -2.51 29.06
C GLY A 76 -1.97 -3.20 30.40
N ASN A 77 -2.14 -2.44 31.49
CA ASN A 77 -2.54 -3.00 32.77
C ASN A 77 -4.01 -3.43 32.77
N ALA A 78 -4.91 -2.65 32.15
CA ALA A 78 -6.31 -3.03 31.99
C ALA A 78 -6.45 -4.31 31.17
N ARG A 79 -5.74 -4.41 30.02
CA ARG A 79 -5.72 -5.63 29.21
C ARG A 79 -5.18 -6.84 29.97
N ALA A 80 -4.09 -6.67 30.71
CA ALA A 80 -3.54 -7.72 31.56
C ALA A 80 -4.51 -8.14 32.66
N GLY A 81 -5.26 -7.21 33.25
CA GLY A 81 -6.32 -7.48 34.21
C GLY A 81 -7.44 -8.35 33.63
N LEU A 82 -7.89 -8.04 32.40
CA LEU A 82 -8.88 -8.86 31.69
C LEU A 82 -8.35 -10.27 31.46
N LEU A 83 -7.11 -10.44 30.97
CA LEU A 83 -6.51 -11.77 30.78
C LEU A 83 -6.43 -12.56 32.10
N ARG A 84 -6.05 -11.91 33.20
CA ARG A 84 -6.05 -12.54 34.54
C ARG A 84 -7.44 -12.97 34.97
N SER A 85 -8.45 -12.14 34.73
CA SER A 85 -9.85 -12.50 35.03
C SER A 85 -10.32 -13.72 34.23
N GLU A 86 -9.72 -13.95 33.06
CA GLU A 86 -9.98 -15.10 32.19
C GLU A 86 -9.17 -16.35 32.55
N GLY A 87 -8.34 -16.31 33.59
CA GLY A 87 -7.56 -17.44 34.10
C GLY A 87 -6.12 -17.50 33.59
N LEU A 88 -5.64 -16.49 32.86
CA LEU A 88 -4.26 -16.45 32.40
C LEU A 88 -3.33 -15.81 33.43
N GLU A 89 -2.18 -16.42 33.65
CA GLU A 89 -1.13 -15.81 34.45
C GLU A 89 -0.34 -14.77 33.63
N VAL A 90 -0.37 -13.51 34.11
CA VAL A 90 0.36 -12.39 33.49
C VAL A 90 1.32 -11.76 34.50
N ARG A 91 2.62 -11.88 34.25
CA ARG A 91 3.71 -11.30 35.08
C ARG A 91 4.55 -10.35 34.23
N GLY A 92 4.87 -9.15 34.76
CA GLY A 92 5.66 -8.15 34.03
C GLY A 92 5.05 -7.73 32.68
N GLY A 93 3.71 -7.76 32.56
CA GLY A 93 3.02 -7.43 31.30
C GLY A 93 3.09 -8.53 30.23
N ARG A 94 3.51 -9.75 30.58
CA ARG A 94 3.66 -10.89 29.66
C ARG A 94 2.89 -12.11 30.16
N VAL A 95 2.28 -12.84 29.24
CA VAL A 95 1.62 -14.14 29.53
C VAL A 95 2.69 -15.18 29.84
N VAL A 96 2.65 -15.82 31.01
CA VAL A 96 3.68 -16.76 31.48
C VAL A 96 3.69 -18.04 30.65
N SER A 97 2.56 -18.75 30.57
CA SER A 97 2.39 -19.94 29.74
C SER A 97 1.91 -19.60 28.33
N PHE A 98 2.58 -18.64 27.67
CA PHE A 98 2.15 -18.11 26.37
C PHE A 98 1.98 -19.21 25.31
N ALA A 99 2.93 -20.14 25.23
CA ALA A 99 2.88 -21.21 24.22
C ALA A 99 1.65 -22.10 24.37
N ASP A 100 1.31 -22.47 25.61
CA ASP A 100 0.16 -23.34 25.92
C ASP A 100 -1.17 -22.60 25.71
N ALA A 101 -1.19 -21.30 25.98
CA ALA A 101 -2.36 -20.45 25.80
C ALA A 101 -2.57 -19.97 24.35
N ARG A 102 -1.68 -20.31 23.40
CA ARG A 102 -1.67 -19.73 22.05
C ARG A 102 -2.68 -20.38 21.12
N PHE A 103 -3.73 -19.65 20.79
CA PHE A 103 -4.74 -20.02 19.79
C PHE A 103 -4.27 -19.69 18.36
N ARG A 104 -4.44 -20.64 17.44
CA ARG A 104 -4.09 -20.49 16.01
C ARG A 104 -5.11 -21.11 15.04
N ASP A 105 -6.13 -21.81 15.52
CA ASP A 105 -7.10 -22.54 14.69
C ASP A 105 -8.24 -21.61 14.21
N PHE A 106 -7.86 -20.60 13.44
CA PHE A 106 -8.81 -19.63 12.89
C PHE A 106 -9.57 -20.20 11.69
N ARG A 107 -10.89 -20.00 11.68
CA ARG A 107 -11.80 -20.30 10.57
C ARG A 107 -12.24 -19.00 9.92
N VAL A 108 -11.37 -18.43 9.10
CA VAL A 108 -11.63 -17.22 8.30
C VAL A 108 -11.14 -17.45 6.88
N PRO A 109 -11.73 -16.80 5.87
CA PRO A 109 -11.24 -16.92 4.51
C PRO A 109 -9.81 -16.34 4.38
N PRO A 110 -8.88 -17.03 3.69
CA PRO A 110 -7.51 -16.56 3.50
C PRO A 110 -7.44 -15.48 2.40
N VAL A 111 -8.11 -14.34 2.62
CA VAL A 111 -8.31 -13.30 1.60
C VAL A 111 -7.00 -12.71 1.05
N LEU A 112 -5.97 -12.59 1.89
CA LEU A 112 -4.66 -12.09 1.44
C LEU A 112 -3.92 -13.12 0.59
N GLU A 113 -4.14 -14.41 0.81
CA GLU A 113 -3.62 -15.44 -0.10
C GLU A 113 -4.22 -15.31 -1.51
N GLY A 114 -5.55 -15.10 -1.59
CA GLY A 114 -6.23 -14.83 -2.86
C GLY A 114 -5.66 -13.59 -3.56
N MET A 115 -5.45 -12.51 -2.81
CA MET A 115 -4.82 -11.29 -3.33
C MET A 115 -3.39 -11.55 -3.84
N ARG A 116 -2.56 -12.32 -3.13
CA ARG A 116 -1.22 -12.65 -3.65
C ARG A 116 -1.26 -13.41 -4.96
N ARG A 117 -2.17 -14.38 -5.10
CA ARG A 117 -2.35 -15.10 -6.37
C ARG A 117 -2.73 -14.14 -7.49
N GLU A 118 -3.58 -13.15 -7.22
CA GLU A 118 -3.88 -12.10 -8.20
C GLU A 118 -2.64 -11.26 -8.52
N GLN A 119 -1.83 -10.88 -7.53
CA GLN A 119 -0.57 -10.17 -7.77
C GLN A 119 0.40 -10.98 -8.63
N GLU A 120 0.46 -12.30 -8.47
CA GLU A 120 1.26 -13.20 -9.32
C GLU A 120 0.75 -13.22 -10.77
N LEU A 121 -0.57 -13.22 -10.97
CA LEU A 121 -1.17 -13.10 -12.30
C LEU A 121 -0.87 -11.74 -12.93
N ILE A 122 -1.03 -10.64 -12.18
CA ILE A 122 -0.65 -9.29 -12.64
C ILE A 122 0.82 -9.25 -13.03
N ARG A 123 1.72 -9.81 -12.21
CA ARG A 123 3.15 -9.87 -12.51
C ARG A 123 3.43 -10.61 -13.82
N ALA A 124 2.72 -11.70 -14.11
CA ALA A 124 2.91 -12.48 -15.32
C ALA A 124 2.53 -11.70 -16.59
N GLU A 125 1.59 -10.75 -16.49
CA GLU A 125 1.10 -9.92 -17.60
C GLU A 125 1.87 -8.59 -17.77
N VAL A 126 2.84 -8.29 -16.90
CA VAL A 126 3.68 -7.09 -17.04
C VAL A 126 4.57 -7.20 -18.28
N THR A 127 4.51 -6.20 -19.16
CA THR A 127 5.41 -6.07 -20.31
C THR A 127 6.44 -4.97 -20.08
N GLU A 128 7.73 -5.27 -20.24
CA GLU A 128 8.84 -4.32 -20.01
C GLU A 128 9.33 -3.66 -21.31
N SER A 129 8.41 -3.36 -22.23
CA SER A 129 8.69 -2.75 -23.54
C SER A 129 7.70 -1.62 -23.84
N ASP A 130 8.18 -0.57 -24.51
CA ASP A 130 7.38 0.63 -24.80
C ASP A 130 6.24 0.34 -25.78
N SER A 131 5.02 0.75 -25.40
CA SER A 131 3.79 0.46 -26.16
C SER A 131 2.91 1.69 -26.44
N PHE A 132 3.38 2.90 -26.13
CA PHE A 132 2.67 4.17 -26.37
C PHE A 132 2.91 4.80 -27.75
N GLY A 133 3.80 4.24 -28.58
CA GLY A 133 4.24 4.89 -29.82
C GLY A 133 5.10 6.13 -29.52
N ALA A 134 4.88 7.23 -30.24
CA ALA A 134 5.52 8.50 -29.92
C ALA A 134 4.90 9.09 -28.63
N LEU A 135 5.71 9.29 -27.60
CA LEU A 135 5.25 9.87 -26.33
C LEU A 135 4.86 11.33 -26.52
N GLN A 136 3.66 11.69 -26.08
CA GLN A 136 3.13 13.06 -26.15
C GLN A 136 2.78 13.60 -24.77
N ARG A 137 2.32 12.73 -23.87
CA ARG A 137 1.71 13.12 -22.59
C ARG A 137 2.17 12.20 -21.46
N VAL A 138 2.41 12.81 -20.31
CA VAL A 138 2.71 12.10 -19.06
C VAL A 138 1.65 12.48 -18.02
N VAL A 139 1.01 11.47 -17.44
CA VAL A 139 -0.07 11.64 -16.46
C VAL A 139 0.44 11.21 -15.09
N GLY A 140 0.54 12.13 -14.14
CA GLY A 140 0.81 11.80 -12.75
C GLY A 140 -0.48 11.43 -12.03
N LEU A 141 -0.46 10.34 -11.26
CA LEU A 141 -1.56 9.86 -10.42
C LEU A 141 -1.14 9.86 -8.95
N ASP A 142 -1.98 10.43 -8.09
CA ASP A 142 -1.81 10.38 -6.63
C ASP A 142 -3.15 10.28 -5.90
N VAL A 143 -3.11 9.79 -4.65
CA VAL A 143 -4.29 9.69 -3.77
C VAL A 143 -3.98 10.29 -2.41
N SER A 144 -4.86 11.17 -1.93
CA SER A 144 -4.87 11.67 -0.55
C SER A 144 -6.04 11.06 0.23
N TYR A 145 -5.93 11.01 1.56
CA TYR A 145 -6.93 10.33 2.41
C TYR A 145 -7.39 11.19 3.58
N GLU A 146 -8.67 11.10 3.91
CA GLU A 146 -9.26 11.62 5.15
C GLU A 146 -10.24 10.59 5.71
N GLY A 147 -9.94 10.02 6.88
CA GLY A 147 -10.76 8.92 7.42
C GLY A 147 -10.89 7.75 6.44
N ASP A 148 -12.14 7.42 6.07
CA ASP A 148 -12.48 6.38 5.08
C ASP A 148 -12.66 6.95 3.67
N ARG A 149 -12.33 8.22 3.41
CA ARG A 149 -12.44 8.86 2.08
C ARG A 149 -11.08 8.93 1.38
N ALA A 150 -11.08 8.66 0.09
CA ALA A 150 -9.95 8.80 -0.81
C ALA A 150 -10.22 9.89 -1.86
N PHE A 151 -9.24 10.77 -2.05
CA PHE A 151 -9.25 11.88 -3.00
C PHE A 151 -8.15 11.63 -4.02
N ALA A 152 -8.54 11.08 -5.17
CA ALA A 152 -7.66 10.77 -6.27
C ALA A 152 -7.50 11.99 -7.19
N ALA A 153 -6.30 12.14 -7.74
CA ALA A 153 -5.96 13.22 -8.66
C ALA A 153 -5.13 12.70 -9.84
N ALA A 154 -5.38 13.27 -11.01
CA ALA A 154 -4.59 13.10 -12.20
C ALA A 154 -4.15 14.46 -12.72
N ALA A 155 -2.84 14.63 -12.97
CA ALA A 155 -2.29 15.82 -13.61
C ALA A 155 -1.62 15.41 -14.93
N VAL A 156 -2.09 15.97 -16.04
CA VAL A 156 -1.59 15.69 -17.39
C VAL A 156 -0.60 16.77 -17.78
N HIS A 157 0.59 16.36 -18.20
CA HIS A 157 1.62 17.25 -18.73
C HIS A 157 1.96 16.87 -20.17
N GLU A 158 2.33 17.87 -20.98
CA GLU A 158 2.95 17.65 -22.28
C GLU A 158 4.36 17.10 -22.06
N TRP A 159 4.76 16.08 -22.83
CA TRP A 159 6.08 15.48 -22.68
C TRP A 159 7.20 16.43 -23.12
N ASP A 160 7.07 17.08 -24.27
CA ASP A 160 8.17 17.86 -24.85
C ASP A 160 8.49 19.15 -24.07
N SER A 161 7.47 19.90 -23.64
CA SER A 161 7.67 21.12 -22.84
C SER A 161 7.68 20.89 -21.34
N GLY A 162 7.08 19.79 -20.86
CA GLY A 162 6.82 19.56 -19.44
C GLY A 162 5.69 20.40 -18.85
N GLU A 163 5.02 21.23 -19.65
CA GLU A 163 3.95 22.13 -19.19
C GLU A 163 2.66 21.36 -18.84
N PRO A 164 1.91 21.80 -17.81
CA PRO A 164 0.64 21.18 -17.43
C PRO A 164 -0.45 21.47 -18.48
N ILE A 165 -1.19 20.44 -18.87
CA ILE A 165 -2.30 20.50 -19.82
C ILE A 165 -3.66 20.54 -19.11
N SER A 166 -3.90 19.60 -18.19
CA SER A 166 -5.19 19.44 -17.52
C SER A 166 -5.09 18.68 -16.20
N GLU A 167 -6.12 18.83 -15.37
CA GLU A 167 -6.25 18.20 -14.06
C GLU A 167 -7.61 17.50 -13.96
N ARG A 168 -7.66 16.33 -13.33
CA ARG A 168 -8.91 15.60 -13.03
C ARG A 168 -8.86 15.06 -11.60
N THR A 169 -10.03 14.91 -11.00
CA THR A 169 -10.16 14.41 -9.62
C THR A 169 -11.29 13.41 -9.51
N ALA A 170 -11.17 12.49 -8.56
CA ALA A 170 -12.22 11.55 -8.20
C ALA A 170 -12.24 11.38 -6.68
N GLU A 171 -13.43 11.17 -6.13
CA GLU A 171 -13.62 10.89 -4.72
C GLU A 171 -14.35 9.56 -4.55
N THR A 172 -13.87 8.74 -3.62
CA THR A 172 -14.54 7.49 -3.25
C THR A 172 -14.31 7.14 -1.79
N ARG A 173 -15.03 6.16 -1.28
CA ARG A 173 -14.75 5.55 0.02
C ARG A 173 -13.73 4.43 -0.12
N ILE A 174 -12.82 4.35 0.84
CA ILE A 174 -11.79 3.34 0.97
C ILE A 174 -12.43 2.06 1.51
N GLY A 175 -12.48 1.03 0.68
CA GLY A 175 -12.91 -0.31 1.11
C GLY A 175 -11.81 -1.14 1.78
N PHE A 176 -10.53 -0.74 1.65
CA PHE A 176 -9.38 -1.58 2.03
C PHE A 176 -8.31 -0.83 2.86
N PRO A 177 -7.84 -1.40 3.98
CA PRO A 177 -6.86 -0.76 4.86
C PRO A 177 -5.47 -0.67 4.21
N TYR A 178 -4.58 0.14 4.79
CA TYR A 178 -3.19 0.15 4.37
C TYR A 178 -2.50 -1.12 4.86
N ILE A 179 -2.13 -1.99 3.94
CA ILE A 179 -1.31 -3.17 4.21
C ILE A 179 -0.08 -3.09 3.29
N PRO A 180 1.15 -3.01 3.83
CA PRO A 180 2.37 -3.02 3.02
C PRO A 180 2.37 -4.21 2.04
N GLY A 181 2.61 -3.92 0.77
CA GLY A 181 2.55 -4.92 -0.30
C GLY A 181 1.16 -5.15 -0.92
N TYR A 182 0.12 -4.43 -0.47
CA TYR A 182 -1.25 -4.50 -1.00
C TYR A 182 -1.82 -3.09 -1.31
N LEU A 183 -0.96 -2.08 -1.48
CA LEU A 183 -1.37 -0.70 -1.73
C LEU A 183 -2.28 -0.56 -2.96
N ALA A 184 -2.05 -1.38 -3.99
CA ALA A 184 -2.87 -1.39 -5.19
C ALA A 184 -4.37 -1.61 -4.88
N TYR A 185 -4.69 -2.48 -3.92
CA TYR A 185 -6.06 -2.76 -3.49
C TYR A 185 -6.73 -1.60 -2.78
N ARG A 186 -5.94 -0.66 -2.26
CA ARG A 186 -6.42 0.57 -1.62
C ARG A 186 -6.58 1.72 -2.62
N GLU A 187 -5.65 1.86 -3.57
CA GLU A 187 -5.54 3.06 -4.42
C GLU A 187 -6.15 2.92 -5.80
N VAL A 188 -5.97 1.76 -6.44
CA VAL A 188 -6.42 1.56 -7.83
C VAL A 188 -7.92 1.82 -8.00
N PRO A 189 -8.82 1.41 -7.08
CA PRO A 189 -10.24 1.74 -7.20
C PRO A 189 -10.53 3.25 -7.25
N ALA A 190 -9.78 4.06 -6.51
CA ALA A 190 -9.94 5.51 -6.50
C ALA A 190 -9.34 6.17 -7.76
N LEU A 191 -8.26 5.59 -8.29
CA LEU A 191 -7.58 6.07 -9.50
C LEU A 191 -8.29 5.65 -10.79
N ALA A 192 -9.01 4.52 -10.79
CA ALA A 192 -9.65 3.93 -11.98
C ALA A 192 -10.48 4.92 -12.82
N PRO A 193 -11.31 5.82 -12.24
CA PRO A 193 -12.09 6.78 -13.02
C PRO A 193 -11.26 7.83 -13.76
N LEU A 194 -9.97 7.97 -13.41
CA LEU A 194 -9.07 8.98 -13.98
C LEU A 194 -8.22 8.43 -15.13
N ILE A 195 -8.32 7.14 -15.42
CA ILE A 195 -7.49 6.42 -16.37
C ILE A 195 -8.27 6.18 -17.66
N SER A 196 -7.71 6.64 -18.77
CA SER A 196 -8.22 6.45 -20.12
C SER A 196 -7.12 5.91 -21.03
N LYS A 197 -7.45 4.94 -21.90
CA LYS A 197 -6.50 4.42 -22.87
C LYS A 197 -6.39 5.39 -24.04
N GLU A 198 -5.27 6.09 -24.11
CA GLU A 198 -4.99 7.09 -25.13
C GLU A 198 -3.59 6.86 -25.72
N ALA A 199 -3.45 7.07 -27.04
CA ALA A 199 -2.16 6.97 -27.70
C ALA A 199 -1.21 8.06 -27.22
N GLY A 200 0.09 7.76 -27.20
CA GLY A 200 1.13 8.69 -26.77
C GLY A 200 1.06 9.09 -25.29
N THR A 201 0.43 8.26 -24.44
CA THR A 201 0.25 8.57 -23.01
C THR A 201 0.97 7.56 -22.12
N LEU A 202 1.74 8.07 -21.17
CA LEU A 202 2.35 7.32 -20.08
C LEU A 202 1.77 7.74 -18.72
N TYR A 203 1.41 6.77 -17.89
CA TYR A 203 0.95 7.00 -16.52
C TYR A 203 2.10 6.82 -15.52
N LEU A 204 2.34 7.83 -14.68
CA LEU A 204 3.20 7.75 -13.51
C LEU A 204 2.35 7.61 -12.26
N VAL A 205 2.76 6.74 -11.34
CA VAL A 205 2.07 6.48 -10.08
C VAL A 205 3.02 6.77 -8.92
N ASP A 206 2.57 7.48 -7.88
CA ASP A 206 3.31 7.64 -6.61
C ASP A 206 3.29 6.32 -5.81
N GLY A 207 4.04 5.35 -6.33
CA GLY A 207 4.08 3.98 -5.86
C GLY A 207 5.02 3.16 -6.73
N HIS A 208 5.12 1.87 -6.45
CA HIS A 208 5.98 0.97 -7.23
C HIS A 208 5.21 0.23 -8.31
N GLY A 209 5.94 -0.26 -9.32
CA GLY A 209 5.52 -1.33 -10.21
C GLY A 209 6.30 -2.62 -9.89
N THR A 210 7.31 -2.96 -10.69
CA THR A 210 8.13 -4.16 -10.52
C THR A 210 9.07 -4.12 -9.31
N LEU A 211 9.38 -2.95 -8.75
CA LEU A 211 10.07 -2.81 -7.45
C LEU A 211 9.12 -3.08 -6.27
N HIS A 212 8.59 -4.29 -6.23
CA HIS A 212 7.63 -4.76 -5.26
C HIS A 212 8.01 -6.19 -4.83
N PRO A 213 7.75 -6.63 -3.59
CA PRO A 213 8.10 -7.99 -3.14
C PRO A 213 7.54 -9.12 -4.00
N ARG A 214 6.51 -8.83 -4.80
CA ARG A 214 5.86 -9.75 -5.76
C ARG A 214 5.92 -9.26 -7.19
N GLY A 215 6.68 -8.20 -7.44
CA GLY A 215 6.80 -7.58 -8.76
C GLY A 215 5.53 -6.95 -9.33
N ALA A 216 4.46 -6.80 -8.53
CA ALA A 216 3.16 -6.29 -8.92
C ALA A 216 2.69 -5.16 -7.99
N GLY A 217 3.38 -4.01 -8.05
CA GLY A 217 2.95 -2.81 -7.33
C GLY A 217 1.73 -2.12 -7.99
N ALA A 218 1.33 -0.96 -7.46
CA ALA A 218 0.19 -0.18 -7.96
C ALA A 218 0.33 0.22 -9.44
N ALA A 219 1.55 0.58 -9.89
CA ALA A 219 1.80 0.91 -11.29
C ALA A 219 1.64 -0.31 -12.21
N SER A 220 2.01 -1.51 -11.75
CA SER A 220 1.81 -2.75 -12.51
C SER A 220 0.34 -3.13 -12.59
N HIS A 221 -0.42 -2.98 -11.50
CA HIS A 221 -1.87 -3.16 -11.52
C HIS A 221 -2.51 -2.18 -12.51
N ILE A 222 -2.16 -0.89 -12.45
CA ILE A 222 -2.70 0.08 -13.40
C ILE A 222 -2.36 -0.31 -14.85
N GLY A 223 -1.11 -0.65 -15.13
CA GLY A 223 -0.70 -0.94 -16.49
C GLY A 223 -1.40 -2.17 -17.08
N VAL A 224 -1.51 -3.25 -16.30
CA VAL A 224 -2.14 -4.50 -16.73
C VAL A 224 -3.67 -4.37 -16.80
N LEU A 225 -4.30 -3.84 -15.75
CA LEU A 225 -5.76 -3.84 -15.64
C LEU A 225 -6.44 -2.90 -16.64
N PHE A 226 -5.83 -1.76 -16.92
CA PHE A 226 -6.37 -0.77 -17.86
C PHE A 226 -5.74 -0.87 -19.25
N GLY A 227 -4.74 -1.74 -19.43
CA GLY A 227 -4.02 -1.91 -20.70
C GLY A 227 -3.38 -0.61 -21.18
N VAL A 228 -2.76 0.13 -20.25
CA VAL A 228 -2.08 1.42 -20.47
C VAL A 228 -0.61 1.33 -20.09
N PRO A 229 0.28 2.09 -20.74
CA PRO A 229 1.67 2.21 -20.29
C PRO A 229 1.74 2.90 -18.93
N ALA A 230 2.44 2.30 -17.98
CA ALA A 230 2.55 2.78 -16.62
C ALA A 230 3.94 2.55 -16.03
N ALA A 231 4.43 3.50 -15.23
CA ALA A 231 5.63 3.38 -14.41
C ALA A 231 5.35 3.84 -12.97
N GLY A 232 6.03 3.19 -12.02
CA GLY A 232 6.00 3.61 -10.62
C GLY A 232 7.18 4.53 -10.33
N ALA A 233 6.94 5.62 -9.60
CA ALA A 233 7.95 6.58 -9.16
C ALA A 233 7.70 6.93 -7.69
N ALA A 234 8.24 6.12 -6.78
CA ALA A 234 7.98 6.21 -5.35
C ALA A 234 9.04 7.06 -4.60
N LYS A 235 8.63 7.73 -3.52
CA LYS A 235 9.51 8.53 -2.65
C LYS A 235 10.38 7.70 -1.70
N SER A 236 10.04 6.43 -1.48
CA SER A 236 10.75 5.51 -0.59
C SER A 236 10.88 4.15 -1.26
N LEU A 237 11.89 3.37 -0.86
CA LEU A 237 12.12 2.06 -1.43
C LEU A 237 11.37 0.98 -0.65
N LEU A 238 10.42 0.30 -1.30
CA LEU A 238 9.70 -0.82 -0.70
C LEU A 238 10.48 -2.13 -0.75
N ALA A 239 11.18 -2.41 -1.86
CA ALA A 239 11.88 -3.67 -2.08
C ALA A 239 13.14 -3.48 -2.93
N GLY A 240 14.19 -4.25 -2.61
CA GLY A 240 15.47 -4.23 -3.31
C GLY A 240 16.55 -3.43 -2.57
N LYS A 241 17.71 -3.31 -3.21
CA LYS A 241 18.88 -2.61 -2.69
C LYS A 241 19.44 -1.66 -3.74
N VAL A 242 19.68 -0.41 -3.36
CA VAL A 242 20.38 0.58 -4.19
C VAL A 242 21.87 0.20 -4.22
N LEU A 243 22.48 0.13 -5.41
CA LEU A 243 23.89 -0.20 -5.55
C LEU A 243 24.81 0.92 -5.03
N ASP A 244 24.50 2.15 -5.42
CA ASP A 244 25.19 3.36 -4.98
C ASP A 244 24.17 4.42 -4.52
N PRO A 245 23.91 4.55 -3.20
CA PRO A 245 22.98 5.52 -2.65
C PRO A 245 23.39 6.99 -2.81
N GLU A 246 24.67 7.26 -3.11
CA GLU A 246 25.21 8.61 -3.21
C GLU A 246 25.20 9.13 -4.65
N ALA A 247 25.12 8.25 -5.65
CA ALA A 247 24.96 8.63 -7.04
C ALA A 247 23.65 9.40 -7.31
N GLU A 248 23.65 10.24 -8.35
CA GLU A 248 22.43 10.92 -8.84
C GLU A 248 21.48 9.94 -9.55
N ARG A 249 22.03 8.92 -10.21
CA ARG A 249 21.30 7.81 -10.83
C ARG A 249 21.96 6.50 -10.42
N SER A 250 21.19 5.57 -9.87
CA SER A 250 21.72 4.30 -9.37
C SER A 250 20.77 3.15 -9.61
N GLN A 251 21.30 1.98 -9.94
CA GLN A 251 20.48 0.79 -10.13
C GLN A 251 19.94 0.28 -8.79
N VAL A 252 18.69 -0.17 -8.80
CA VAL A 252 18.05 -0.89 -7.70
C VAL A 252 17.96 -2.36 -8.08
N VAL A 253 18.62 -3.21 -7.29
CA VAL A 253 18.64 -4.65 -7.51
C VAL A 253 17.63 -5.32 -6.60
N LEU A 254 16.74 -6.13 -7.19
CA LEU A 254 15.78 -6.97 -6.50
C LEU A 254 15.97 -8.40 -7.05
N GLU A 255 16.17 -9.37 -6.15
CA GLU A 255 16.39 -10.79 -6.52
C GLU A 255 17.51 -11.00 -7.56
N GLY A 256 18.59 -10.21 -7.45
CA GLY A 256 19.73 -10.28 -8.36
C GLY A 256 19.51 -9.63 -9.73
N ARG A 257 18.35 -9.01 -9.98
CA ARG A 257 18.03 -8.31 -11.23
C ARG A 257 17.92 -6.80 -11.01
N GLY A 258 18.42 -6.02 -11.96
CA GLY A 258 18.20 -4.58 -12.01
C GLY A 258 16.75 -4.26 -12.31
N SER A 259 15.93 -4.09 -11.27
CA SER A 259 14.47 -4.00 -11.39
C SER A 259 13.96 -2.56 -11.25
N GLY A 260 14.85 -1.61 -11.01
CA GLY A 260 14.51 -0.20 -10.93
C GLY A 260 15.72 0.72 -10.92
N ILE A 261 15.45 2.02 -10.91
CA ILE A 261 16.46 3.09 -10.88
C ILE A 261 16.11 4.06 -9.75
N MET A 262 17.07 4.34 -8.87
CA MET A 262 17.01 5.48 -7.97
C MET A 262 17.48 6.72 -8.72
N LEU A 263 16.70 7.79 -8.67
CA LEU A 263 17.04 9.13 -9.10
C LEU A 263 17.12 10.04 -7.88
N ARG A 264 18.21 10.79 -7.72
CA ARG A 264 18.46 11.68 -6.58
C ARG A 264 18.61 13.12 -7.05
N GLN A 265 17.86 14.03 -6.44
CA GLN A 265 18.00 15.47 -6.64
C GLN A 265 18.13 16.13 -5.26
N GLY A 266 19.35 16.55 -4.91
CA GLY A 266 19.68 17.01 -3.56
C GLY A 266 19.48 15.89 -2.52
N ARG A 267 18.62 16.15 -1.52
CA ARG A 267 18.26 15.18 -0.47
C ARG A 267 17.10 14.24 -0.86
N ASN A 268 16.38 14.57 -1.94
CA ASN A 268 15.19 13.84 -2.34
C ASN A 268 15.56 12.71 -3.30
N ARG A 269 14.85 11.59 -3.18
CA ARG A 269 15.06 10.39 -3.99
C ARG A 269 13.71 9.93 -4.55
N THR A 270 13.72 9.52 -5.81
CA THR A 270 12.60 8.83 -6.47
C THR A 270 13.09 7.47 -6.94
N PHE A 271 12.32 6.42 -6.66
CA PHE A 271 12.60 5.05 -7.07
C PHE A 271 11.67 4.68 -8.21
N VAL A 272 12.24 4.64 -9.42
CA VAL A 272 11.55 4.36 -10.66
C VAL A 272 11.54 2.86 -10.92
N SER A 273 10.38 2.33 -11.34
CA SER A 273 10.20 0.93 -11.71
C SER A 273 9.16 0.77 -12.81
N VAL A 274 9.30 -0.25 -13.63
CA VAL A 274 8.33 -0.57 -14.68
C VAL A 274 6.99 -0.90 -14.04
N GLY A 275 5.89 -0.34 -14.55
CA GLY A 275 4.54 -0.79 -14.23
C GLY A 275 4.12 -1.87 -15.23
N SER A 276 3.84 -1.46 -16.47
CA SER A 276 3.66 -2.30 -17.66
C SER A 276 3.68 -1.42 -18.91
N GLY A 277 3.92 -1.99 -20.09
CA GLY A 277 3.91 -1.26 -21.37
C GLY A 277 5.01 -0.20 -21.54
N ILE A 278 6.09 -0.28 -20.74
CA ILE A 278 7.24 0.63 -20.76
C ILE A 278 8.53 -0.11 -20.34
N SER A 279 9.66 0.24 -20.94
CA SER A 279 10.98 -0.25 -20.53
C SER A 279 11.51 0.48 -19.28
N LEU A 280 12.43 -0.15 -18.54
CA LEU A 280 13.02 0.51 -17.36
C LEU A 280 13.84 1.75 -17.74
N ASP A 281 14.55 1.70 -18.87
CA ASP A 281 15.36 2.83 -19.33
C ASP A 281 14.48 4.02 -19.71
N THR A 282 13.43 3.78 -20.50
CA THR A 282 12.47 4.83 -20.88
C THR A 282 11.75 5.41 -19.66
N ALA A 283 11.35 4.56 -18.69
CA ALA A 283 10.74 5.04 -17.45
C ALA A 283 11.68 5.96 -16.66
N ALA A 284 12.96 5.58 -16.56
CA ALA A 284 13.97 6.37 -15.86
C ALA A 284 14.28 7.68 -16.60
N GLU A 285 14.34 7.68 -17.93
CA GLU A 285 14.53 8.88 -18.75
C GLU A 285 13.38 9.86 -18.59
N VAL A 286 12.13 9.38 -18.69
CA VAL A 286 10.93 10.23 -18.52
C VAL A 286 10.88 10.83 -17.12
N CYS A 287 11.09 10.02 -16.08
CA CYS A 287 11.10 10.51 -14.72
C CYS A 287 12.24 11.50 -14.47
N SER A 288 13.44 11.26 -15.00
CA SER A 288 14.60 12.14 -14.87
C SER A 288 14.38 13.49 -15.55
N GLY A 289 13.80 13.51 -16.76
CA GLY A 289 13.52 14.74 -17.50
C GLY A 289 12.47 15.63 -16.84
N LEU A 290 11.58 15.05 -16.04
CA LEU A 290 10.50 15.76 -15.34
C LEU A 290 10.78 16.03 -13.87
N LEU A 291 11.98 15.73 -13.34
CA LEU A 291 12.27 15.93 -11.92
C LEU A 291 12.20 17.42 -11.55
N ASP A 292 11.33 17.73 -10.59
CA ASP A 292 11.36 19.02 -9.90
C ASP A 292 11.13 18.79 -8.40
N ARG A 293 12.15 19.18 -7.62
CA ARG A 293 12.34 18.85 -6.21
C ARG A 293 12.40 17.34 -5.95
N GLY A 294 13.01 16.60 -6.86
CA GLY A 294 13.29 15.17 -6.75
C GLY A 294 12.09 14.27 -6.92
N ILE A 295 10.97 14.80 -7.43
CA ILE A 295 9.75 14.06 -7.80
C ILE A 295 9.36 14.52 -9.22
N PRO A 296 8.91 13.63 -10.12
CA PRO A 296 8.39 14.03 -11.43
C PRO A 296 7.27 15.08 -11.31
N SER A 297 7.33 16.15 -12.09
CA SER A 297 6.38 17.27 -12.02
C SER A 297 4.90 16.87 -12.15
N PRO A 298 4.49 15.88 -12.98
CA PRO A 298 3.09 15.43 -13.00
C PRO A 298 2.65 14.81 -11.68
N LEU A 299 3.52 14.03 -11.02
CA LEU A 299 3.21 13.41 -9.72
C LEU A 299 3.13 14.45 -8.61
N ARG A 300 4.06 15.40 -8.58
CA ARG A 300 4.01 16.50 -7.60
C ARG A 300 2.72 17.29 -7.77
N ARG A 301 2.31 17.56 -9.01
CA ARG A 301 1.07 18.30 -9.29
C ARG A 301 -0.18 17.52 -8.90
N ALA A 302 -0.24 16.22 -9.19
CA ALA A 302 -1.30 15.34 -8.72
C ALA A 302 -1.38 15.33 -7.19
N HIS A 303 -0.24 15.29 -6.50
CA HIS A 303 -0.18 15.33 -5.04
C HIS A 303 -0.69 16.64 -4.44
N GLU A 304 -0.33 17.77 -5.04
CA GLU A 304 -0.84 19.09 -4.64
C GLU A 304 -2.37 19.18 -4.84
N LEU A 305 -2.86 18.68 -5.97
CA LEU A 305 -4.29 18.64 -6.30
C LEU A 305 -5.08 17.75 -5.34
N ALA A 306 -4.64 16.51 -5.11
CA ALA A 306 -5.30 15.58 -4.19
C ALA A 306 -5.42 16.16 -2.77
N ASN A 307 -4.34 16.79 -2.27
CA ASN A 307 -4.35 17.44 -0.97
C ASN A 307 -5.24 18.68 -0.91
N ARG A 308 -5.32 19.46 -1.99
CA ARG A 308 -6.20 20.63 -2.08
C ARG A 308 -7.66 20.23 -1.97
N VAL A 309 -8.09 19.27 -2.80
CA VAL A 309 -9.47 18.74 -2.80
C VAL A 309 -9.83 18.15 -1.44
N ARG A 310 -8.92 17.37 -0.83
CA ARG A 310 -9.13 16.84 0.53
C ARG A 310 -9.39 17.97 1.53
N ARG A 311 -8.54 19.01 1.55
CA ARG A 311 -8.68 20.12 2.50
C ARG A 311 -9.98 20.90 2.30
N GLU A 312 -10.38 21.12 1.06
CA GLU A 312 -11.66 21.76 0.71
C GLU A 312 -12.84 20.92 1.24
N ALA A 313 -12.83 19.61 0.98
CA ALA A 313 -13.86 18.69 1.46
C ALA A 313 -13.98 18.62 3.00
N VAL A 314 -12.84 18.71 3.72
CA VAL A 314 -12.81 18.80 5.18
C VAL A 314 -13.38 20.13 5.67
N ALA A 315 -13.01 21.24 5.03
CA ALA A 315 -13.47 22.58 5.41
C ALA A 315 -14.98 22.77 5.20
N GLU A 316 -15.57 22.12 4.20
CA GLU A 316 -17.01 22.17 3.90
C GLU A 316 -17.90 21.37 4.89
N GLY A 317 -17.32 20.70 5.90
CA GLY A 317 -18.09 19.93 6.87
C GLY A 317 -18.77 18.69 6.27
N LYS A 318 -18.35 18.25 5.08
CA LYS A 318 -18.70 16.93 4.52
C LYS A 318 -17.87 15.79 5.18
N ALA A 319 -17.50 15.98 6.45
CA ALA A 319 -16.66 15.08 7.24
C ALA A 319 -17.52 14.10 8.03
#